data_AF-A0A3A8GQ84-F1
#
_entry.id   AF-A0A3A8GQ84-F1
#
_cell.length_a   1.000
_cell.length_b   1.000
_cell.length_c   1.000
_cell.angle_alpha   90.00
_cell.angle_beta   90.00
_cell.angle_gamma   90.00
#
_symmetry.space_group_name_H-M   'P 1'
#
loop_
_entity.id
_entity.type
_entity.pdbx_description
1 polymer ?
#
loop_
_entity_poly.entity_id
_entity_poly.type
_entity_poly.pdbx_seq_one_letter_code
_entity_poly.pdbx_strand_id
1 'polypeptide(L)'
;MRRFLLTAAVLCASLSGLTACKTACRELSEKLCECALNSVEKQACQQRAADEEGRVEPVAEDEAVCEAKLDGCDCRTIETEEGKKACGLAR
;
A
#
# COMPACT_ATOMS: atom_id res chain seq x y z
N MET A 1 -29.86 -33.34 -25.09
CA MET A 1 -29.96 -32.20 -24.15
C MET A 1 -29.26 -32.49 -22.81
N ARG A 2 -27.97 -32.86 -22.81
CA ARG A 2 -27.22 -33.13 -21.55
C ARG A 2 -25.73 -32.78 -21.62
N ARG A 3 -25.27 -32.28 -22.79
CA ARG A 3 -23.87 -31.92 -23.06
C ARG A 3 -23.64 -30.40 -23.14
N PHE A 4 -24.70 -29.60 -23.21
CA PHE A 4 -24.62 -28.14 -23.26
C PHE A 4 -24.59 -27.45 -21.89
N LEU A 5 -24.70 -28.24 -20.79
CA LEU A 5 -24.73 -27.69 -19.43
C LEU A 5 -23.34 -27.65 -18.75
N LEU A 6 -22.30 -28.20 -19.39
CA LEU A 6 -20.95 -28.26 -18.80
C LEU A 6 -20.03 -27.13 -19.25
N THR A 7 -20.37 -26.38 -20.30
CA THR A 7 -19.51 -25.31 -20.81
C THR A 7 -19.80 -23.93 -20.21
N ALA A 8 -20.85 -23.79 -19.39
CA ALA A 8 -21.21 -22.49 -18.80
C ALA A 8 -20.56 -22.22 -17.43
N ALA A 9 -19.91 -23.20 -16.80
CA ALA A 9 -19.41 -23.07 -15.43
C ALA A 9 -17.94 -22.64 -15.30
N VAL A 10 -17.20 -22.52 -16.41
CA VAL A 10 -15.74 -22.30 -16.38
C VAL A 10 -15.33 -20.82 -16.55
N LEU A 11 -16.25 -19.92 -16.86
CA LEU A 11 -15.93 -18.53 -17.23
C LEU A 11 -16.04 -17.49 -16.10
N CYS A 12 -16.37 -17.87 -14.86
CA CYS A 12 -16.56 -16.91 -13.75
C CYS A 12 -15.46 -16.92 -12.68
N ALA A 13 -14.33 -17.60 -12.90
CA ALA A 13 -13.28 -17.76 -11.88
C ALA A 13 -12.14 -16.73 -11.94
N SER A 14 -12.21 -15.70 -12.79
CA SER A 14 -11.09 -14.76 -13.00
C SER A 14 -11.31 -13.33 -12.48
N LEU A 15 -12.36 -13.06 -11.68
CA LEU A 15 -12.59 -11.71 -11.11
C LEU A 15 -12.15 -11.53 -9.65
N SER A 16 -11.55 -12.54 -9.03
CA SER A 16 -11.04 -12.43 -7.65
C SER A 16 -9.61 -11.88 -7.65
N GLY A 17 -9.47 -10.56 -7.86
CA GLY A 17 -8.16 -9.92 -7.76
C GLY A 17 -8.13 -8.39 -7.76
N LEU A 18 -9.24 -7.70 -8.05
CA LEU A 18 -9.33 -6.25 -7.90
C LEU A 18 -10.08 -5.87 -6.63
N THR A 19 -9.69 -6.44 -5.50
CA THR A 19 -9.81 -5.64 -4.29
C THR A 19 -8.75 -4.56 -4.43
N ALA A 20 -9.15 -3.30 -4.53
CA ALA A 20 -8.28 -2.15 -4.28
C ALA A 20 -7.87 -2.15 -2.79
N CYS A 21 -7.26 -3.25 -2.35
CA CYS A 21 -6.56 -3.34 -1.10
C CYS A 21 -5.34 -2.46 -1.29
N LYS A 22 -5.36 -1.35 -0.57
CA LYS A 22 -4.20 -0.51 -0.31
C LYS A 22 -2.94 -1.39 -0.17
N THR A 23 -1.90 -1.12 -0.96
CA THR A 23 -0.64 -1.85 -0.87
C THR A 23 0.07 -1.57 0.45
N ALA A 24 0.99 -2.45 0.86
CA ALA A 24 1.81 -2.22 2.05
C ALA A 24 2.65 -0.96 1.90
N CYS A 25 3.19 -0.69 0.71
CA CYS A 25 3.95 0.55 0.44
C CYS A 25 3.07 1.80 0.52
N ARG A 26 1.81 1.70 0.10
CA ARG A 26 0.86 2.78 0.31
C ARG A 26 0.55 3.00 1.78
N GLU A 27 0.36 1.92 2.53
CA GLU A 27 0.10 2.02 3.95
C GLU A 27 1.23 2.65 4.73
N LEU A 28 2.47 2.27 4.42
CA LEU A 28 3.64 2.91 5.00
C LEU A 28 3.71 4.40 4.65
N SER A 29 3.43 4.76 3.39
CA SER A 29 3.39 6.17 2.96
C SER A 29 2.33 6.98 3.70
N GLU A 30 1.14 6.41 3.92
CA GLU A 30 0.10 7.07 4.70
C GLU A 30 0.43 7.18 6.20
N LYS A 31 1.16 6.22 6.78
CA LYS A 31 1.72 6.34 8.13
C LYS A 31 2.68 7.52 8.23
N LEU A 32 3.51 7.75 7.22
CA LEU A 32 4.38 8.94 7.15
C LEU A 32 3.56 10.23 7.04
N CYS A 33 2.39 10.20 6.38
CA CYS A 33 1.50 11.35 6.30
C CYS A 33 0.88 11.75 7.65
N GLU A 34 0.89 10.88 8.66
CA GLU A 34 0.50 11.25 10.04
C GLU A 34 1.44 12.30 10.66
N CYS A 35 2.62 12.55 10.05
CA CYS A 35 3.53 13.60 10.46
C CYS A 35 3.20 15.00 9.95
N ALA A 36 2.16 15.14 9.14
CA ALA A 36 1.73 16.45 8.67
C ALA A 36 1.31 17.36 9.84
N LEU A 37 1.55 18.67 9.71
CA LEU A 37 1.28 19.64 10.78
C LEU A 37 -0.22 19.86 11.00
N ASN A 38 -1.03 19.55 10.00
CA ASN A 38 -2.47 19.74 10.00
C ASN A 38 -3.18 18.78 9.03
N SER A 39 -4.51 18.77 9.09
CA SER A 39 -5.35 17.87 8.29
C SER A 39 -5.28 18.14 6.79
N VAL A 40 -5.09 19.40 6.36
CA VAL A 40 -4.99 19.76 4.94
C VAL A 40 -3.70 19.19 4.34
N GLU A 41 -2.58 19.36 5.03
CA GLU A 41 -1.29 18.77 4.64
C GLU A 41 -1.33 17.25 4.65
N LYS A 42 -1.98 16.64 5.66
CA LYS A 42 -2.18 15.19 5.74
C LYS A 42 -2.94 14.67 4.53
N GLN A 43 -4.07 15.29 4.20
CA GLN A 43 -4.87 14.92 3.03
C GLN A 43 -4.09 15.07 1.73
N ALA A 44 -3.36 16.19 1.57
CA ALA A 44 -2.50 16.39 0.40
C ALA A 44 -1.39 15.32 0.31
N CYS A 45 -0.82 14.91 1.43
CA CYS A 45 0.16 13.82 1.49
C CYS A 45 -0.44 12.48 1.07
N GLN A 46 -1.60 12.12 1.61
CA GLN A 46 -2.29 10.87 1.29
C GLN A 46 -2.71 10.80 -0.19
N GLN A 47 -3.15 11.93 -0.76
CA GLN A 47 -3.45 12.01 -2.19
C GLN A 47 -2.19 11.84 -3.04
N ARG A 48 -1.06 12.46 -2.68
CA ARG A 48 0.21 12.24 -3.39
C ARG A 48 0.69 10.80 -3.32
N ALA A 49 0.56 10.15 -2.16
CA ALA A 49 0.85 8.72 -2.05
C ALA A 49 -0.05 7.91 -3.00
N ALA A 50 -1.27 8.41 -3.26
CA ALA A 50 -2.20 7.82 -4.21
C ALA A 50 -1.86 7.93 -5.65
N ASP A 51 -1.54 9.15 -6.03
CA ASP A 51 -1.11 9.41 -7.37
C ASP A 51 0.18 8.63 -7.67
N GLU A 52 1.09 8.49 -6.69
CA GLU A 52 2.35 7.78 -6.91
C GLU A 52 2.19 6.27 -7.02
N GLU A 53 1.42 5.61 -6.15
CA GLU A 53 1.14 4.18 -6.30
C GLU A 53 0.41 3.88 -7.63
N GLY A 54 -0.49 4.77 -8.05
CA GLY A 54 -1.16 4.66 -9.35
C GLY A 54 -0.22 4.86 -10.54
N ARG A 55 0.92 5.53 -10.36
CA ARG A 55 1.96 5.74 -11.38
C ARG A 55 3.02 4.63 -11.38
N VAL A 56 3.38 4.15 -10.20
CA VAL A 56 4.43 3.16 -9.97
C VAL A 56 3.87 2.12 -9.03
N GLU A 57 3.37 1.03 -9.62
CA GLU A 57 2.88 -0.11 -8.86
C GLU A 57 4.08 -0.82 -8.20
N PRO A 58 4.08 -1.01 -6.86
CA PRO A 58 5.14 -1.74 -6.17
C PRO A 58 5.23 -3.18 -6.64
N VAL A 59 6.45 -3.70 -6.83
CA VAL A 59 6.65 -5.14 -7.05
C VAL A 59 6.60 -5.90 -5.73
N ALA A 60 6.49 -7.22 -5.78
CA ALA A 60 6.37 -8.06 -4.58
C ALA A 60 7.53 -7.87 -3.59
N GLU A 61 8.74 -7.62 -4.09
CA GLU A 61 9.92 -7.35 -3.26
C GLU A 61 9.78 -6.01 -2.51
N ASP A 62 9.23 -4.98 -3.16
CA ASP A 62 8.99 -3.68 -2.53
C ASP A 62 7.90 -3.81 -1.46
N GLU A 63 6.82 -4.53 -1.77
CA GLU A 63 5.73 -4.81 -0.83
C GLU A 63 6.24 -5.48 0.45
N ALA A 64 7.09 -6.50 0.33
CA ALA A 64 7.66 -7.18 1.48
C ALA A 64 8.54 -6.25 2.34
N VAL A 65 9.29 -5.34 1.70
CA VAL A 65 10.10 -4.35 2.42
C VAL A 65 9.20 -3.34 3.16
N CYS A 66 8.13 -2.89 2.52
CA CYS A 66 7.18 -1.97 3.11
C CYS A 66 6.39 -2.62 4.27
N GLU A 67 5.92 -3.86 4.09
CA GLU A 67 5.19 -4.63 5.10
C GLU A 67 6.04 -4.81 6.37
N ALA A 68 7.32 -5.15 6.23
CA ALA A 68 8.25 -5.29 7.36
C ALA A 68 8.46 -4.00 8.16
N LYS A 69 8.08 -2.84 7.61
CA LYS A 69 8.23 -1.52 8.23
C LYS A 69 6.94 -0.98 8.84
N LEU A 70 5.78 -1.55 8.51
CA LEU A 70 4.47 -1.05 8.95
C LEU A 70 4.38 -0.96 10.47
N ASP A 71 4.84 -1.98 11.19
CA ASP A 71 4.76 -2.01 12.66
C ASP A 71 5.78 -1.09 13.34
N GLY A 72 6.93 -0.85 12.70
CA GLY A 72 8.03 -0.06 13.27
C GLY A 72 7.95 1.43 12.98
N CYS A 73 7.24 1.83 11.92
CA CYS A 73 7.17 3.22 11.52
C CYS A 73 6.21 4.02 12.41
N ASP A 74 6.77 4.90 13.25
CA ASP A 74 6.04 5.85 14.09
C ASP A 74 6.55 7.27 13.86
N CYS A 75 5.64 8.14 13.45
CA CYS A 75 5.88 9.54 13.24
C CYS A 75 6.54 10.25 14.44
N ARG A 76 6.21 9.84 15.67
CA ARG A 76 6.75 10.45 16.90
C ARG A 76 8.26 10.27 17.03
N THR A 77 8.82 9.32 16.28
CA THR A 77 10.26 9.00 16.31
C THR A 77 10.96 9.35 15.00
N ILE A 78 10.26 9.90 13.99
CA ILE A 78 10.80 10.09 12.63
C ILE A 78 11.99 11.05 12.56
N GLU A 79 12.15 11.92 13.55
CA GLU A 79 13.28 12.84 13.65
C GLU A 79 14.57 12.17 14.14
N THR A 80 14.46 10.97 14.73
CA THR A 80 15.61 10.15 15.17
C THR A 80 16.14 9.29 14.03
N GLU A 81 17.42 8.91 14.10
CA GLU A 81 18.01 8.03 13.10
C GLU A 81 17.38 6.63 13.11
N GLU A 82 17.05 6.11 14.29
CA GLU A 82 16.35 4.84 14.46
C GLU A 82 14.95 4.87 13.84
N GLY A 83 14.19 5.94 14.06
CA GLY A 83 12.85 6.12 13.48
C GLY A 83 12.89 6.25 11.96
N LYS A 84 13.87 6.98 11.40
CA LYS A 84 14.08 7.04 9.94
C LYS A 84 14.35 5.66 9.35
N LYS A 85 15.20 4.83 10.00
CA LYS A 85 15.46 3.45 9.54
C LYS A 85 14.20 2.60 9.61
N ALA A 86 13.45 2.72 10.70
CA ALA A 86 12.19 1.99 10.91
C ALA A 86 11.17 2.30 9.79
N CYS A 87 11.08 3.55 9.36
CA CYS A 87 10.23 3.97 8.24
C CYS A 87 10.88 3.82 6.85
N GLY A 88 12.13 3.36 6.73
CA GLY A 88 12.81 3.18 5.44
C GLY A 88 13.36 4.46 4.80
N LEU A 89 13.45 5.55 5.56
CA LEU A 89 14.01 6.83 5.13
C LEU A 89 15.54 6.90 5.29
N ALA A 90 16.14 5.96 6.03
CA ALA A 90 17.57 5.85 6.24
C ALA A 90 18.05 4.38 6.16
N ARG A 91 19.35 4.18 5.89
CA ARG A 91 20.02 2.88 5.86
C ARG A 91 20.78 2.63 7.16
#